data_AF-A0A2G8KHT6-F1
#
_entry.id   AF-A0A2G8KHT6-F1
#
_cell.length_a   1.000
_cell.length_b   1.000
_cell.length_c   1.000
_cell.angle_alpha   90.00
_cell.angle_beta   90.00
_cell.angle_gamma   90.00
#
_symmetry.space_group_name_H-M   'P 1'
#
loop_
_entity.id
_entity.type
_entity.pdbx_description
1 polymer ?
#
loop_
_entity_poly.entity_id
_entity_poly.type
_entity_poly.pdbx_seq_one_letter_code
_entity_poly.pdbx_strand_id
1 'polypeptide(L)'
;MERLKLSMERLTVQDKKAILIDSLKSRYKLQYDAIQPIPYIKDRLYCVDKVFVEGGTEVHIVKGATNEKEGPWVRVGSYKDIFTDPRMKAKRRIIEAEAGYGKSTVALQLAYDWCNGVKDSPFKDVEILILLRLRQLNSKISIYQAIKLFLGPKDPRIKSTDIKEIIESCSSVKVLLDGYDEFPDRDGATGSD
;
A
#
# COMPACT_ATOMS: atom_id res chain seq x y z
N MET A 1 28.87 -31.63 9.56
CA MET A 1 28.73 -30.59 10.61
C MET A 1 28.76 -29.16 10.08
N GLU A 2 29.25 -28.91 8.87
CA GLU A 2 29.31 -27.55 8.29
C GLU A 2 27.95 -27.07 7.75
N ARG A 3 27.12 -27.98 7.21
CA ARG A 3 25.74 -27.68 6.77
C ARG A 3 24.74 -27.34 7.89
N LEU A 4 25.08 -27.64 9.15
CA LEU A 4 24.27 -27.30 10.33
C LEU A 4 24.71 -25.99 11.00
N LYS A 5 25.89 -25.45 10.65
CA LYS A 5 26.34 -24.12 11.13
C LYS A 5 25.75 -22.98 10.30
N LEU A 6 25.41 -23.22 9.02
CA LEU A 6 24.75 -22.25 8.15
C LEU A 6 23.28 -21.95 8.53
N SER A 7 22.66 -22.70 9.45
CA SER A 7 21.25 -22.55 9.80
C SER A 7 20.97 -21.74 11.08
N MET A 8 21.98 -21.10 11.70
CA MET A 8 21.81 -20.42 12.99
C MET A 8 22.48 -19.04 13.09
N GLU A 9 22.85 -18.42 11.98
CA GLU A 9 23.25 -17.02 12.02
C GLU A 9 22.03 -16.14 12.36
N ARG A 10 22.16 -15.32 13.41
CA ARG A 10 21.12 -14.36 13.77
C ARG A 10 21.06 -13.31 12.67
N LEU A 11 19.90 -13.20 12.03
CA LEU A 11 19.65 -12.14 11.05
C LEU A 11 19.81 -10.77 11.72
N THR A 12 20.60 -9.90 11.10
CA THR A 12 20.68 -8.49 11.48
C THR A 12 19.39 -7.76 11.13
N VAL A 13 19.18 -6.54 11.63
CA VAL A 13 18.02 -5.71 11.25
C VAL A 13 18.02 -5.44 9.73
N GLN A 14 19.20 -5.27 9.12
CA GLN A 14 19.31 -5.06 7.68
C GLN A 14 18.95 -6.32 6.87
N ASP A 15 19.37 -7.51 7.32
CA ASP A 15 18.97 -8.76 6.67
C ASP A 15 17.45 -8.95 6.73
N LYS A 16 16.86 -8.72 7.91
CA LYS A 16 15.41 -8.82 8.09
C LYS A 16 14.66 -7.79 7.24
N LYS A 17 15.19 -6.57 7.11
CA LYS A 17 14.64 -5.52 6.23
C LYS A 17 14.67 -5.94 4.77
N ALA A 18 15.80 -6.47 4.28
CA ALA A 18 15.92 -6.96 2.91
C ALA A 18 14.91 -8.08 2.63
N ILE A 19 14.79 -9.06 3.54
CA ILE A 19 13.83 -10.16 3.40
C ILE A 19 12.38 -9.65 3.44
N LEU A 20 12.08 -8.66 4.29
CA LEU A 20 10.76 -8.03 4.33
C LEU A 20 10.45 -7.36 2.99
N ILE A 21 11.34 -6.50 2.48
CA ILE A 21 11.16 -5.79 1.20
C ILE A 21 10.95 -6.78 0.06
N ASP A 22 11.75 -7.84 -0.02
CA ASP A 22 11.62 -8.87 -1.06
C ASP A 22 10.25 -9.57 -1.00
N SER A 23 9.78 -9.85 0.22
CA SER A 23 8.44 -10.44 0.44
C SER A 23 7.31 -9.51 0.03
N LEU A 24 7.41 -8.21 0.36
CA LEU A 24 6.46 -7.19 -0.07
C LEU A 24 6.42 -7.11 -1.60
N LYS A 25 7.58 -6.98 -2.26
CA LYS A 25 7.67 -6.91 -3.73
C LYS A 25 7.11 -8.16 -4.40
N SER A 26 7.48 -9.35 -3.91
CA SER A 26 6.95 -10.62 -4.40
C SER A 26 5.43 -10.71 -4.24
N ARG A 27 4.90 -10.26 -3.10
CA ARG A 27 3.46 -10.25 -2.83
C ARG A 27 2.70 -9.31 -3.74
N TYR A 28 3.24 -8.11 -3.98
CA TYR A 28 2.63 -7.13 -4.88
C TYR A 28 2.69 -7.58 -6.33
N LYS A 29 3.77 -8.24 -6.74
CA LYS A 29 3.89 -8.82 -8.08
C LYS A 29 2.75 -9.77 -8.41
N LEU A 30 2.41 -10.66 -7.48
CA LEU A 30 1.25 -11.56 -7.64
C LEU A 30 -0.09 -10.81 -7.80
N GLN A 31 -0.19 -9.57 -7.32
CA GLN A 31 -1.41 -8.77 -7.43
C GLN A 31 -1.43 -7.93 -8.69
N TYR A 32 -0.34 -7.19 -8.96
CA TYR A 32 -0.29 -6.29 -10.11
C TYR A 32 -0.10 -7.02 -11.43
N ASP A 33 0.38 -8.27 -11.46
CA ASP A 33 0.45 -9.10 -12.69
C ASP A 33 -0.88 -9.84 -12.98
N ALA A 34 -1.85 -9.76 -12.07
CA ALA A 34 -3.08 -10.54 -12.11
C ALA A 34 -4.33 -9.70 -12.39
N ILE A 35 -4.19 -8.57 -13.10
CA ILE A 35 -5.34 -7.73 -13.44
C ILE A 35 -6.20 -8.40 -14.52
N GLN A 36 -7.50 -8.44 -14.27
CA GLN A 36 -8.52 -8.87 -15.23
C GLN A 36 -9.46 -7.69 -15.53
N PRO A 37 -9.19 -6.93 -16.62
CA PRO A 37 -10.06 -5.80 -16.99
C PRO A 37 -11.49 -6.24 -17.30
N ILE A 38 -11.65 -7.46 -17.81
CA ILE A 38 -12.94 -8.04 -18.17
C ILE A 38 -13.18 -9.26 -17.26
N PRO A 39 -14.09 -9.18 -16.26
CA PRO A 39 -14.24 -10.21 -15.23
C PRO A 39 -14.58 -11.62 -15.73
N TYR A 40 -15.23 -11.72 -16.89
CA TYR A 40 -15.63 -12.99 -17.49
C TYR A 40 -14.59 -13.60 -18.43
N ILE A 41 -13.52 -12.87 -18.77
CA ILE A 41 -12.40 -13.36 -19.58
C ILE A 41 -11.28 -13.78 -18.63
N LYS A 42 -11.27 -15.06 -18.25
CA LYS A 42 -10.36 -15.61 -17.22
C LYS A 42 -9.06 -16.19 -17.77
N ASP A 43 -8.92 -16.29 -19.09
CA ASP A 43 -7.74 -16.86 -19.76
C ASP A 43 -6.57 -15.88 -19.83
N ARG A 44 -6.78 -14.59 -19.51
CA ARG A 44 -5.76 -13.54 -19.64
C ARG A 44 -5.66 -12.72 -18.36
N LEU A 45 -4.44 -12.68 -17.83
CA LEU A 45 -4.02 -11.78 -16.78
C LEU A 45 -3.08 -10.75 -17.39
N TYR A 46 -3.25 -9.49 -16.99
CA TYR A 46 -2.41 -8.40 -17.44
C TYR A 46 -1.66 -7.81 -16.26
N CYS A 47 -0.43 -7.38 -16.53
CA CYS A 47 0.25 -6.48 -15.63
C CYS A 47 -0.45 -5.12 -15.62
N VAL A 48 -0.55 -4.50 -14.44
CA VAL A 48 -1.25 -3.23 -14.25
C VAL A 48 -0.70 -2.13 -15.17
N ASP A 49 0.60 -2.11 -15.43
CA ASP A 49 1.25 -1.11 -16.30
C ASP A 49 0.77 -1.19 -17.76
N LYS A 50 0.21 -2.32 -18.19
CA LYS A 50 -0.31 -2.51 -19.55
C LYS A 50 -1.74 -2.04 -19.72
N VAL A 51 -2.47 -1.87 -18.62
CA VAL A 51 -3.90 -1.56 -18.63
C VAL A 51 -4.24 -0.27 -17.90
N PHE A 52 -3.31 0.26 -17.11
CA PHE A 52 -3.48 1.51 -16.39
C PHE A 52 -3.52 2.69 -17.36
N VAL A 53 -4.55 3.51 -17.19
CA VAL A 53 -4.72 4.76 -17.91
C VAL A 53 -4.93 5.85 -16.88
N GLU A 54 -4.23 6.98 -17.04
CA GLU A 54 -4.38 8.10 -16.11
C GLU A 54 -5.80 8.69 -16.21
N GLY A 55 -6.52 8.62 -15.09
CA GLY A 55 -7.84 9.23 -14.95
C GLY A 55 -7.75 10.70 -14.57
N GLY A 56 -8.81 11.45 -14.89
CA GLY A 56 -8.98 12.81 -14.40
C GLY A 56 -8.96 12.83 -12.88
N THR A 57 -8.02 13.59 -12.29
CA THR A 57 -7.86 13.68 -10.85
C THR A 57 -8.13 15.11 -10.40
N GLU A 58 -8.91 15.24 -9.34
CA GLU A 58 -9.16 16.49 -8.65
C GLU A 58 -8.72 16.34 -7.20
N VAL A 59 -8.24 17.44 -6.63
CA VAL A 59 -7.80 17.47 -5.24
C VAL A 59 -8.54 18.53 -4.45
N HIS A 60 -8.92 18.17 -3.24
CA HIS A 60 -9.48 19.07 -2.25
C HIS A 60 -8.57 19.11 -1.03
N ILE A 61 -8.10 20.31 -0.68
CA ILE A 61 -7.13 20.51 0.40
C ILE A 61 -7.86 21.06 1.61
N VAL A 62 -8.04 20.21 2.62
CA VAL A 62 -8.66 20.61 3.89
C VAL A 62 -7.64 21.40 4.72
N LYS A 63 -7.97 22.65 5.08
CA LYS A 63 -7.17 23.46 6.03
C LYS A 63 -7.78 23.31 7.43
N GLY A 64 -7.01 22.78 8.38
CA GLY A 64 -7.42 22.67 9.79
C GLY A 64 -8.20 21.38 10.13
N ALA A 65 -8.59 21.26 11.40
CA ALA A 65 -9.32 20.11 11.96
C ALA A 65 -10.85 20.26 11.87
N THR A 66 -11.35 21.35 11.27
CA THR A 66 -12.76 21.60 11.08
C THR A 66 -13.26 20.87 9.84
N ASN A 67 -14.40 20.19 9.95
CA ASN A 67 -15.06 19.43 8.88
C ASN A 67 -15.66 20.31 7.77
N GLU A 68 -15.31 21.59 7.73
CA GLU A 68 -15.79 22.50 6.70
C GLU A 68 -14.93 22.30 5.46
N LYS A 69 -15.56 21.81 4.39
CA LYS A 69 -14.98 21.75 3.04
C LYS A 69 -14.80 23.19 2.53
N GLU A 70 -13.84 23.91 3.07
CA GLU A 70 -13.47 25.23 2.56
C GLU A 70 -12.64 25.06 1.29
N GLY A 71 -13.32 25.19 0.14
CA GLY A 71 -12.67 25.36 -1.15
C GLY A 71 -13.22 24.44 -2.25
N PRO A 72 -13.04 24.82 -3.52
CA PRO A 72 -13.43 23.98 -4.64
C PRO A 72 -12.48 22.80 -4.81
N TRP A 73 -12.98 21.72 -5.41
CA TRP A 73 -12.13 20.72 -6.02
C TRP A 73 -11.29 21.36 -7.13
N VAL A 74 -9.98 21.11 -7.12
CA VAL A 74 -9.07 21.66 -8.12
C VAL A 74 -8.50 20.52 -8.94
N ARG A 75 -8.67 20.59 -10.25
CA ARG A 75 -8.08 19.63 -11.18
C ARG A 75 -6.55 19.67 -11.12
N VAL A 76 -5.94 18.50 -11.10
CA VAL A 76 -4.48 18.33 -11.20
C VAL A 76 -4.13 17.64 -12.52
N GLY A 77 -2.85 17.70 -12.91
CA GLY A 77 -2.38 17.21 -14.21
C GLY A 77 -2.28 15.70 -14.25
N SER A 78 -1.95 15.07 -13.11
CA SER A 78 -1.78 13.62 -12.99
C SER A 78 -2.25 13.13 -11.61
N TYR A 79 -2.61 11.85 -11.51
CA TYR A 79 -2.85 11.20 -10.21
C TYR A 79 -1.61 11.27 -9.29
N LYS A 80 -0.42 11.41 -9.86
CA LYS A 80 0.84 11.57 -9.12
C LYS A 80 0.84 12.84 -8.27
N ASP A 81 0.10 13.87 -8.69
CA ASP A 81 -0.02 15.15 -7.98
C ASP A 81 -0.76 15.01 -6.65
N ILE A 82 -1.53 13.93 -6.45
CA ILE A 82 -2.02 13.54 -5.11
C ILE A 82 -0.83 13.48 -4.14
N PHE A 83 0.35 13.08 -4.65
CA PHE A 83 1.54 12.89 -3.86
C PHE A 83 2.58 14.00 -3.92
N THR A 84 2.73 14.62 -5.08
CA THR A 84 3.81 15.57 -5.39
C THR A 84 3.38 17.03 -5.36
N ASP A 85 2.07 17.34 -5.38
CA ASP A 85 1.61 18.72 -5.37
C ASP A 85 2.11 19.46 -4.11
N PRO A 86 2.79 20.60 -4.23
CA PRO A 86 3.37 21.32 -3.09
C PRO A 86 2.32 21.85 -2.10
N ARG A 87 1.06 21.95 -2.53
CA ARG A 87 -0.07 22.33 -1.68
C ARG A 87 -0.47 21.16 -0.75
N MET A 88 -0.12 19.91 -1.09
CA MET A 88 -0.45 18.70 -0.32
C MET A 88 0.47 18.47 0.89
N LYS A 89 0.23 19.23 1.97
CA LYS A 89 1.00 19.14 3.22
C LYS A 89 0.55 18.02 4.17
N ALA A 90 -0.66 17.49 3.99
CA ALA A 90 -1.21 16.45 4.86
C ALA A 90 -0.52 15.10 4.64
N LYS A 91 -0.20 14.40 5.75
CA LYS A 91 0.35 13.04 5.71
C LYS A 91 -0.70 12.01 5.26
N ARG A 92 -1.95 12.18 5.71
CA ARG A 92 -3.09 11.34 5.31
C ARG A 92 -3.73 11.92 4.07
N ARG A 93 -3.93 11.07 3.07
CA ARG A 93 -4.58 11.40 1.80
C ARG A 93 -5.67 10.36 1.55
N ILE A 94 -6.83 10.81 1.11
CA ILE A 94 -8.00 9.96 0.85
C ILE A 94 -8.28 10.06 -0.64
N ILE A 95 -8.36 8.93 -1.31
CA ILE A 95 -8.73 8.83 -2.72
C ILE A 95 -10.17 8.33 -2.76
N GLU A 96 -11.09 9.22 -3.15
CA GLU A 96 -12.52 8.94 -3.23
C GLU A 96 -12.93 8.89 -4.70
N ALA A 97 -13.74 7.89 -5.04
CA ALA A 97 -14.38 7.73 -6.34
C ALA A 97 -15.48 6.66 -6.21
N GLU A 98 -16.38 6.59 -7.17
CA GLU A 98 -17.40 5.55 -7.22
C GLU A 98 -16.80 4.14 -7.46
N ALA A 99 -17.61 3.11 -7.27
CA ALA A 99 -17.22 1.73 -7.59
C ALA A 99 -16.85 1.62 -9.08
N GLY A 100 -15.80 0.86 -9.40
CA GLY A 100 -15.34 0.68 -10.79
C GLY A 100 -14.45 1.79 -11.36
N TYR A 101 -14.24 2.91 -10.64
CA TYR A 101 -13.38 4.03 -11.11
C TYR A 101 -11.86 3.75 -11.01
N GLY A 102 -11.45 2.53 -10.64
CA GLY A 102 -10.03 2.15 -10.66
C GLY A 102 -9.22 2.55 -9.41
N LYS A 103 -9.85 2.82 -8.27
CA LYS A 103 -9.14 3.14 -7.00
C LYS A 103 -8.07 2.09 -6.63
N SER A 104 -8.46 0.82 -6.60
CA SER A 104 -7.54 -0.28 -6.33
C SER A 104 -6.49 -0.43 -7.43
N THR A 105 -6.83 -0.10 -8.68
CA THR A 105 -5.88 -0.09 -9.80
C THR A 105 -4.80 0.98 -9.61
N VAL A 106 -5.15 2.18 -9.14
CA VAL A 106 -4.17 3.23 -8.78
C VAL A 106 -3.23 2.75 -7.66
N ALA A 107 -3.77 2.09 -6.64
CA ALA A 107 -2.95 1.52 -5.56
C ALA A 107 -1.97 0.45 -6.06
N LEU A 108 -2.41 -0.42 -6.99
CA LEU A 108 -1.55 -1.42 -7.63
C LEU A 108 -0.53 -0.81 -8.58
N GLN A 109 -0.87 0.26 -9.30
CA GLN A 109 0.07 1.00 -10.14
C GLN A 109 1.20 1.60 -9.30
N LEU A 110 0.87 2.23 -8.16
CA LEU A 110 1.88 2.75 -7.23
C LEU A 110 2.78 1.63 -6.66
N ALA A 111 2.21 0.45 -6.40
CA ALA A 111 2.99 -0.71 -5.96
C ALA A 111 3.90 -1.26 -7.06
N TYR A 112 3.42 -1.33 -8.31
CA TYR A 112 4.21 -1.70 -9.47
C TYR A 112 5.39 -0.73 -9.64
N ASP A 113 5.13 0.57 -9.61
CA ASP A 113 6.15 1.60 -9.80
C ASP A 113 7.27 1.49 -8.76
N TRP A 114 6.91 1.30 -7.48
CA TRP A 114 7.86 1.11 -6.39
C TRP A 114 8.66 -0.20 -6.53
N CYS A 115 8.00 -1.29 -6.92
CA CYS A 115 8.67 -2.58 -7.11
C CYS A 115 9.75 -2.49 -8.20
N ASN A 116 9.43 -1.82 -9.31
CA ASN A 116 10.25 -1.76 -10.53
C ASN A 116 11.13 -0.50 -10.63
N GLY A 117 11.13 0.38 -9.62
CA GLY A 117 11.99 1.57 -9.60
C GLY A 117 11.67 2.57 -10.71
N VAL A 118 10.38 2.76 -11.03
CA VAL A 118 9.94 3.69 -12.08
C VAL A 118 10.38 5.12 -11.70
N LYS A 119 11.17 5.76 -12.57
CA LYS A 119 11.83 7.05 -12.29
C LYS A 119 10.85 8.18 -12.00
N ASP A 120 9.69 8.17 -12.66
CA ASP A 120 8.66 9.20 -12.52
C ASP A 120 7.60 8.83 -11.48
N SER A 121 7.89 7.84 -10.63
CA SER A 121 7.01 7.47 -9.52
C SER A 121 7.09 8.49 -8.40
N PRO A 122 5.95 8.85 -7.77
CA PRO A 122 5.98 9.63 -6.54
C PRO A 122 6.66 8.88 -5.38
N PHE A 123 6.89 7.56 -5.50
CA PHE A 123 7.46 6.70 -4.45
C PHE A 123 8.86 6.17 -4.79
N LYS A 124 9.56 6.74 -5.78
CA LYS A 124 10.88 6.26 -6.21
C LYS A 124 11.93 6.22 -5.08
N ASP A 125 11.87 7.17 -4.14
CA ASP A 125 12.81 7.31 -3.02
C ASP A 125 12.22 6.77 -1.69
N VAL A 126 11.10 6.03 -1.74
CA VAL A 126 10.47 5.43 -0.56
C VAL A 126 11.17 4.12 -0.22
N GLU A 127 11.69 4.01 1.01
CA GLU A 127 12.39 2.79 1.45
C GLU A 127 11.45 1.59 1.55
N ILE A 128 10.24 1.80 2.10
CA ILE A 128 9.24 0.74 2.26
C ILE A 128 7.85 1.25 1.88
N LEU A 129 7.19 0.52 0.97
CA LEU A 129 5.78 0.67 0.66
C LEU A 129 5.00 -0.50 1.24
N ILE A 130 3.94 -0.20 2.01
CA ILE A 130 3.03 -1.19 2.61
C ILE A 130 1.65 -0.99 1.99
N LEU A 131 1.25 -1.87 1.07
CA LEU A 131 -0.11 -1.97 0.53
C LEU A 131 -0.90 -3.06 1.24
N LEU A 132 -1.91 -2.67 2.03
CA LEU A 132 -2.84 -3.56 2.71
C LEU A 132 -4.25 -3.38 2.17
N ARG A 133 -4.94 -4.49 1.91
CA ARG A 133 -6.38 -4.48 1.63
C ARG A 133 -7.13 -4.53 2.95
N LEU A 134 -7.94 -3.52 3.22
CA LEU A 134 -8.66 -3.35 4.48
C LEU A 134 -9.65 -4.49 4.75
N ARG A 135 -10.20 -5.14 3.71
CA ARG A 135 -11.00 -6.37 3.85
C ARG A 135 -10.31 -7.52 4.60
N GLN A 136 -8.98 -7.49 4.70
CA GLN A 136 -8.19 -8.51 5.39
C GLN A 136 -7.93 -8.14 6.86
N LEU A 137 -8.15 -6.89 7.24
CA LEU A 137 -7.88 -6.39 8.57
C LEU A 137 -9.10 -6.58 9.47
N ASN A 138 -8.85 -6.59 10.77
CA ASN A 138 -9.84 -6.43 11.82
C ASN A 138 -9.19 -5.71 13.01
N SER A 139 -10.01 -5.21 13.92
CA SER A 139 -9.67 -4.44 15.11
C SER A 139 -8.82 -5.23 16.13
N LYS A 140 -8.69 -6.55 15.96
CA LYS A 140 -8.00 -7.42 16.93
C LYS A 140 -6.51 -7.60 16.65
N ILE A 141 -6.01 -7.20 15.46
CA ILE A 141 -4.60 -7.34 15.10
C ILE A 141 -3.93 -5.99 14.89
N SER A 142 -2.71 -5.84 15.37
CA SER A 142 -1.88 -4.66 15.09
C SER A 142 -1.48 -4.62 13.62
N ILE A 143 -1.15 -3.41 13.12
CA ILE A 143 -0.65 -3.22 11.75
C ILE A 143 0.58 -4.10 11.46
N TYR A 144 1.48 -4.28 12.42
CA TYR A 144 2.69 -5.10 12.27
C TYR A 144 2.37 -6.59 12.15
N GLN A 145 1.37 -7.07 12.92
CA GLN A 145 0.86 -8.43 12.77
C GLN A 145 0.18 -8.63 11.42
N ALA A 146 -0.61 -7.65 10.97
CA ALA A 146 -1.25 -7.69 9.66
C ALA A 146 -0.23 -7.74 8.52
N ILE A 147 0.84 -6.92 8.59
CA ILE A 147 1.94 -6.97 7.62
C ILE A 147 2.56 -8.37 7.65
N LYS A 148 2.93 -8.91 8.81
CA LYS A 148 3.52 -10.26 8.92
C LYS A 148 2.60 -11.33 8.30
N LEU A 149 1.30 -11.26 8.58
CA LEU A 149 0.31 -12.28 8.19
C LEU A 149 -0.02 -12.24 6.70
N PHE A 150 -0.17 -11.05 6.12
CA PHE A 150 -0.70 -10.91 4.76
C PHE A 150 0.35 -10.58 3.71
N LEU A 151 1.46 -9.95 4.11
CA LEU A 151 2.48 -9.40 3.20
C LEU A 151 3.90 -9.88 3.49
N GLY A 152 4.19 -10.23 4.74
CA GLY A 152 5.52 -10.52 5.21
C GLY A 152 6.03 -11.90 4.80
N PRO A 153 7.34 -12.13 4.95
CA PRO A 153 7.96 -13.42 4.67
C PRO A 153 7.32 -14.52 5.50
N LYS A 154 7.17 -15.72 4.93
CA LYS A 154 6.81 -16.92 5.71
C LYS A 154 7.94 -17.39 6.64
N ASP A 155 9.13 -16.80 6.52
CA ASP A 155 10.28 -17.09 7.39
C ASP A 155 9.90 -16.89 8.86
N PRO A 156 9.95 -17.94 9.70
CA PRO A 156 9.58 -17.85 11.11
C PRO A 156 10.57 -17.02 11.95
N ARG A 157 11.76 -16.73 11.42
CA ARG A 157 12.79 -15.91 12.09
C ARG A 157 12.44 -14.42 12.10
N ILE A 158 11.49 -13.98 11.28
CA ILE A 158 11.03 -12.59 11.20
C ILE A 158 9.71 -12.48 11.94
N LYS A 159 9.69 -11.79 13.08
CA LYS A 159 8.51 -11.58 13.92
C LYS A 159 7.86 -10.24 13.61
N SER A 160 6.63 -10.03 14.06
CA SER A 160 5.96 -8.72 13.97
C SER A 160 6.72 -7.61 14.72
N THR A 161 7.44 -7.96 15.79
CA THR A 161 8.33 -7.02 16.51
C THR A 161 9.50 -6.57 15.64
N ASP A 162 10.07 -7.45 14.82
CA ASP A 162 11.13 -7.08 13.89
C ASP A 162 10.59 -6.15 12.80
N ILE A 163 9.37 -6.40 12.31
CA ILE A 163 8.71 -5.50 11.34
C ILE A 163 8.51 -4.10 11.93
N LYS A 164 8.11 -4.01 13.20
CA LYS A 164 8.01 -2.73 13.91
C LYS A 164 9.36 -2.00 13.94
N GLU A 165 10.42 -2.68 14.38
CA GLU A 165 11.78 -2.12 14.45
C GLU A 165 12.30 -1.64 13.07
N ILE A 166 12.03 -2.43 12.02
CA ILE A 166 12.38 -2.06 10.64
C ILE A 166 11.64 -0.78 10.20
N ILE A 167 10.33 -0.72 10.44
CA ILE A 167 9.52 0.44 10.04
C ILE A 167 9.96 1.70 10.80
N GLU A 168 10.21 1.59 12.11
CA GLU A 168 10.64 2.71 12.96
C GLU A 168 12.06 3.20 12.63
N SER A 169 12.91 2.36 12.04
CA SER A 169 14.27 2.72 11.61
C SER A 169 14.35 3.27 10.18
N CYS A 170 13.28 3.19 9.38
CA CYS A 170 13.27 3.73 8.02
C CYS A 170 13.02 5.25 8.01
N SER A 171 13.74 5.98 7.17
CA SER A 171 13.57 7.42 6.96
C SER A 171 12.28 7.75 6.19
N SER A 172 11.78 6.82 5.38
CA SER A 172 10.58 7.00 4.57
C SER A 172 9.77 5.71 4.43
N VAL A 173 8.54 5.74 4.93
CA VAL A 173 7.56 4.65 4.81
C VAL A 173 6.25 5.20 4.28
N LYS A 174 5.66 4.51 3.30
CA LYS A 174 4.32 4.80 2.79
C LYS A 174 3.40 3.62 3.07
N VAL A 175 2.19 3.92 3.54
CA VAL A 175 1.14 2.92 3.76
C VAL A 175 -0.04 3.26 2.85
N LEU A 176 -0.40 2.31 1.99
CA LEU A 176 -1.58 2.33 1.16
C LEU A 176 -2.61 1.37 1.76
N LEU A 177 -3.80 1.90 2.04
CA LEU A 177 -4.93 1.14 2.58
C LEU A 177 -6.02 1.12 1.52
N ASP A 178 -6.31 -0.06 0.97
CA ASP A 178 -7.25 -0.25 -0.16
C ASP A 178 -8.55 -0.91 0.30
N GLY A 179 -9.69 -0.45 -0.22
CA GLY A 179 -11.02 -0.99 0.08
C GLY A 179 -11.57 -0.63 1.47
N TYR A 180 -11.63 0.66 1.82
CA TYR A 180 -12.16 1.11 3.11
C TYR A 180 -13.61 0.72 3.35
N ASP A 181 -14.42 0.74 2.30
CA ASP A 181 -15.79 0.28 2.30
C ASP A 181 -15.94 -1.23 2.59
N GLU A 182 -14.86 -1.99 2.41
CA GLU A 182 -14.79 -3.43 2.66
C GLU A 182 -14.19 -3.76 4.03
N PHE A 183 -13.91 -2.77 4.87
CA PHE A 183 -13.34 -2.98 6.20
C PHE A 183 -14.38 -3.58 7.15
N PRO A 184 -14.15 -4.78 7.74
CA PRO A 184 -15.17 -5.49 8.52
C PRO A 184 -15.70 -4.73 9.75
N ASP A 185 -14.86 -3.90 10.38
CA ASP A 185 -15.20 -3.18 11.61
C ASP A 185 -15.56 -1.70 11.34
N ARG A 186 -15.93 -1.36 10.10
CA ARG A 186 -16.31 0.01 9.71
C ARG A 186 -17.52 0.54 10.50
N ASP A 187 -18.43 -0.35 10.89
CA ASP A 187 -19.75 0.00 11.44
C ASP A 187 -19.81 -0.10 12.98
N GLY A 188 -18.68 -0.27 13.67
CA GLY A 188 -18.62 -0.33 15.14
C GLY A 188 -18.95 0.98 15.87
N ALA A 189 -19.32 2.05 15.16
CA ALA A 189 -19.62 3.37 15.70
C ALA A 189 -20.88 4.04 15.12
N THR A 190 -21.83 3.25 14.59
CA THR A 190 -23.19 3.74 14.32
C THR A 190 -24.19 2.99 15.19
N GLY A 191 -24.38 3.51 16.40
CA GLY A 191 -25.66 3.60 17.10
C GLY A 191 -26.41 2.30 17.42
N SER A 192 -26.59 2.09 18.72
CA SER A 192 -27.78 1.49 19.31
C SER A 192 -29.07 1.88 18.59
N ASP A 193 -29.87 0.88 18.23
CA ASP A 193 -31.29 0.76 18.60
C ASP A 193 -31.68 -0.73 18.59
#